data_AF-A0A7W0QIZ5-F1
#
_entry.id   AF-A0A7W0QIZ5-F1
#
_cell.length_a   1.000
_cell.length_b   1.000
_cell.length_c   1.000
_cell.angle_alpha   90.00
_cell.angle_beta   90.00
_cell.angle_gamma   90.00
#
_symmetry.space_group_name_H-M   'P 1'
#
loop_
_entity.id
_entity.type
_entity.pdbx_description
1 polymer ?
#
loop_
_entity_poly.entity_id
_entity_poly.type
_entity_poly.pdbx_seq_one_letter_code
_entity_poly.pdbx_strand_id
1 'polypeptide(L)'
;MSAPTSSRGAAARWGLNLYAAIGLLYLFVPIAWIVLFSFNEPKGRYNIVWQRFTLENWSDPFSNAALTNAFSQSLKIAAISTA
;
A
#
# COMPACT_ATOMS: atom_id res chain seq x y z
N MET A 1 -24.05 -17.86 0.95
CA MET A 1 -23.24 -18.91 0.32
C MET A 1 -23.54 -20.24 0.99
N SER A 2 -24.20 -21.18 0.31
CA SER A 2 -24.50 -22.51 0.85
C SER A 2 -23.21 -23.24 1.21
N ALA A 3 -23.14 -23.88 2.38
CA ALA A 3 -21.95 -24.64 2.79
C ALA A 3 -21.68 -25.78 1.78
N PRO A 4 -20.41 -26.05 1.41
CA PRO A 4 -20.09 -27.15 0.52
C PRO A 4 -20.48 -28.45 1.20
N THR A 5 -21.45 -29.15 0.63
CA THR A 5 -21.97 -30.42 1.13
C THR A 5 -21.04 -31.60 0.79
N SER A 6 -19.98 -31.38 0.01
CA SER A 6 -18.97 -32.40 -0.35
C SER A 6 -17.54 -31.95 -0.04
N SER A 7 -16.68 -32.92 0.31
CA SER A 7 -15.25 -32.71 0.57
C SER A 7 -14.51 -32.09 -0.63
N ARG A 8 -14.90 -32.46 -1.85
CA ARG A 8 -14.38 -31.87 -3.10
C ARG A 8 -14.77 -30.39 -3.25
N GLY A 9 -16.01 -30.03 -2.90
CA GLY A 9 -16.46 -28.64 -2.93
C GLY A 9 -15.73 -27.77 -1.91
N ALA A 10 -15.44 -28.32 -0.72
CA ALA A 10 -14.64 -27.63 0.29
C ALA A 10 -13.20 -27.41 -0.22
N ALA A 11 -12.55 -28.45 -0.77
CA ALA A 11 -11.20 -28.35 -1.31
C ALA A 11 -11.09 -27.32 -2.46
N ALA A 12 -12.04 -27.33 -3.40
CA ALA A 12 -12.06 -26.37 -4.50
C ALA A 12 -12.19 -24.91 -4.01
N ARG A 13 -13.05 -24.66 -3.01
CA ARG A 13 -13.21 -23.33 -2.42
C ARG A 13 -11.93 -22.86 -1.72
N TRP A 14 -11.28 -23.73 -0.94
CA TRP A 14 -10.01 -23.41 -0.31
C TRP A 14 -8.91 -23.15 -1.34
N GLY A 15 -8.85 -23.94 -2.41
CA GLY A 15 -7.94 -23.72 -3.53
C GLY A 15 -8.14 -22.34 -4.18
N LEU A 16 -9.39 -21.96 -4.47
CA LEU A 16 -9.70 -20.64 -5.02
C LEU A 16 -9.32 -19.51 -4.07
N ASN A 17 -9.63 -19.64 -2.78
CA ASN A 17 -9.27 -18.63 -1.78
C ASN A 17 -7.76 -18.48 -1.66
N LEU A 18 -7.01 -19.59 -1.66
CA LEU A 18 -5.55 -19.57 -1.61
C LEU A 18 -4.98 -18.90 -2.87
N TYR A 19 -5.50 -19.22 -4.05
CA TYR A 19 -5.08 -18.61 -5.30
C TYR A 19 -5.34 -17.09 -5.30
N ALA A 20 -6.53 -16.67 -4.88
CA ALA A 20 -6.87 -15.25 -4.73
C ALA A 20 -5.95 -14.54 -3.71
N ALA A 21 -5.67 -15.19 -2.57
CA ALA A 21 -4.76 -14.65 -1.56
C ALA A 21 -3.33 -14.48 -2.11
N ILE A 22 -2.82 -15.45 -2.87
CA ILE A 22 -1.51 -15.34 -3.54
C ILE A 22 -1.50 -14.19 -4.53
N GLY A 23 -2.57 -14.04 -5.33
CA GLY A 23 -2.71 -12.93 -6.27
C GLY A 23 -2.70 -11.57 -5.56
N LEU A 24 -3.45 -11.44 -4.47
CA LEU A 24 -3.45 -10.21 -3.66
C LEU A 24 -2.07 -9.97 -3.02
N LEU A 25 -1.45 -10.98 -2.43
CA LEU A 25 -0.10 -10.86 -1.86
C LEU A 25 0.89 -10.36 -2.91
N TYR A 26 0.88 -10.94 -4.11
CA TYR A 26 1.73 -10.49 -5.21
C TYR A 26 1.53 -9.00 -5.55
N LEU A 27 0.27 -8.53 -5.62
CA LEU A 27 -0.03 -7.12 -5.88
C LEU A 27 0.38 -6.19 -4.73
N PHE A 28 0.27 -6.66 -3.49
CA PHE A 28 0.58 -5.86 -2.30
C PHE A 28 2.05 -5.85 -1.91
N VAL A 29 2.86 -6.84 -2.33
CA VAL A 29 4.31 -6.88 -2.05
C VAL A 29 5.03 -5.56 -2.36
N PRO A 30 4.90 -4.95 -3.56
CA PRO A 30 5.59 -3.68 -3.84
C PRO A 30 5.03 -2.51 -3.02
N ILE A 31 3.73 -2.51 -2.69
CA ILE A 31 3.12 -1.47 -1.84
C ILE A 31 3.68 -1.60 -0.41
N ALA A 32 3.71 -2.81 0.13
CA ALA A 32 4.27 -3.09 1.45
C ALA A 32 5.75 -2.71 1.52
N TRP A 33 6.51 -2.91 0.43
CA TRP A 33 7.90 -2.48 0.33
C TRP A 33 8.05 -0.96 0.46
N ILE A 34 7.25 -0.18 -0.25
CA ILE A 34 7.25 1.30 -0.14
C ILE A 34 6.80 1.76 1.25
N VAL A 35 5.77 1.13 1.82
CA VAL A 35 5.31 1.41 3.19
C VAL A 35 6.43 1.13 4.19
N LEU A 36 7.13 -0.01 4.08
CA LEU A 36 8.26 -0.33 4.94
C LEU A 36 9.35 0.73 4.82
N PHE A 37 9.77 1.06 3.60
CA PHE A 37 10.79 2.10 3.37
C PHE A 37 10.36 3.50 3.79
N SER A 38 9.06 3.79 3.90
CA SER A 38 8.59 5.06 4.48
C SER A 38 9.01 5.26 5.94
N PHE A 39 9.33 4.18 6.66
CA PHE A 39 9.88 4.20 8.01
C PHE A 39 11.41 4.15 8.05
N ASN A 40 12.08 4.17 6.90
CA ASN A 40 13.53 4.25 6.84
C ASN A 40 13.97 5.71 7.02
N GLU A 41 15.05 5.93 7.77
CA GLU A 41 15.72 7.23 7.79
C GLU A 41 16.89 7.26 6.79
N PRO A 42 16.70 7.81 5.58
CA PRO A 42 17.70 7.74 4.55
C PRO A 42 18.92 8.61 4.87
N LYS A 43 20.12 8.11 4.52
CA LYS A 43 21.32 8.94 4.49
C LYS A 43 21.42 9.64 3.15
N GLY A 44 21.10 10.93 3.12
CA GLY A 44 21.10 11.74 1.90
C GLY A 44 19.74 11.79 1.21
N ARG A 45 19.73 12.00 -0.11
CA ARG A 45 18.52 12.34 -0.88
C ARG A 45 17.72 11.14 -1.39
N TYR A 46 18.22 9.92 -1.22
CA TYR A 46 17.62 8.72 -1.82
C TYR A 46 17.30 7.67 -0.77
N ASN A 47 16.09 7.11 -0.85
CA ASN A 47 15.60 6.08 0.06
C ASN A 47 15.58 4.70 -0.62
N ILE A 48 16.76 4.23 -1.02
CA ILE A 48 16.93 2.96 -1.79
C ILE A 48 17.70 1.88 -1.04
N VAL A 49 18.38 2.23 0.06
CA VAL A 49 19.08 1.30 0.94
C VAL A 49 18.55 1.49 2.35
N TRP A 50 18.13 0.41 3.00
CA TRP A 50 17.68 0.44 4.39
C TRP A 50 18.82 0.90 5.32
N GLN A 51 18.52 1.82 6.23
CA GLN A 51 19.47 2.41 7.18
C GLN A 51 19.02 2.18 8.62
N ARG A 52 17.91 2.80 9.03
CA ARG A 52 17.33 2.66 10.37
C ARG A 52 15.83 2.93 10.36
N PHE A 53 15.12 2.33 11.31
CA PHE A 53 13.71 2.62 11.56
C PHE A 53 13.53 3.97 12.26
N THR A 54 12.53 4.75 11.86
CA THR A 54 12.11 6.00 12.50
C THR A 54 10.61 6.25 12.32
N LEU A 55 10.00 7.02 13.23
CA LEU A 55 8.64 7.57 13.10
C LEU A 55 8.65 9.06 12.71
N GLU A 56 9.83 9.70 12.65
CA GLU A 56 9.97 11.14 12.38
C GLU A 56 9.46 11.53 10.99
N ASN A 57 9.56 10.64 9.99
CA ASN A 57 9.03 10.87 8.64
C ASN A 57 7.51 11.15 8.63
N TRP A 58 6.80 10.71 9.68
CA TRP A 58 5.35 10.84 9.81
C TRP A 58 4.92 11.86 10.86
N SER A 59 5.84 12.48 11.59
CA SER A 59 5.48 13.42 12.67
C SER A 59 4.92 14.74 12.15
N ASP A 60 5.38 15.19 10.98
CA ASP A 60 4.88 16.38 10.29
C ASP A 60 4.82 16.16 8.77
N PRO A 61 3.78 15.46 8.28
CA PRO A 61 3.66 15.08 6.87
C PRO A 61 3.41 16.28 5.94
N PHE A 62 3.06 17.45 6.47
CA PHE A 62 2.76 18.66 5.69
C PHE A 62 3.82 19.76 5.82
N SER A 63 4.92 19.48 6.51
CA SER A 63 6.08 20.37 6.68
C SER A 63 6.62 20.97 5.38
N ASN A 64 6.51 20.24 4.26
CA ASN A 64 6.93 20.73 2.95
C ASN A 64 5.78 21.43 2.20
N ALA A 65 5.76 22.76 2.26
CA ALA A 65 4.72 23.57 1.62
C ALA A 65 4.56 23.31 0.11
N ALA A 66 5.65 23.03 -0.62
CA ALA A 66 5.58 22.76 -2.05
C ALA A 66 4.84 21.42 -2.32
N LEU A 67 5.15 20.37 -1.56
CA LEU A 67 4.47 19.08 -1.65
C LEU A 67 3.00 19.17 -1.22
N THR A 68 2.72 19.85 -0.11
CA THR A 68 1.36 20.05 0.40
C THR A 68 0.50 20.82 -0.61
N ASN A 69 1.05 21.86 -1.24
CA ASN A 69 0.37 22.61 -2.28
C ASN A 69 0.08 21.72 -3.49
N ALA A 70 1.07 20.97 -3.99
CA ALA A 70 0.87 20.05 -5.11
C ALA A 70 -0.22 19.00 -4.82
N PHE A 71 -0.18 18.39 -3.63
CA PHE A 71 -1.19 17.43 -3.18
C PHE A 71 -2.61 18.03 -3.19
N SER A 72 -2.78 19.22 -2.60
CA SER A 72 -4.08 19.89 -2.56
C SER A 72 -4.60 20.26 -3.95
N GLN A 73 -3.71 20.64 -4.87
CA GLN A 73 -4.07 20.94 -6.26
C GLN A 73 -4.51 19.67 -7.00
N SER A 74 -3.82 18.55 -6.81
CA SER A 74 -4.23 17.26 -7.38
C SER A 74 -5.63 16.86 -6.91
N LEU A 75 -5.95 17.04 -5.64
CA LEU A 75 -7.29 16.71 -5.11
C LEU A 75 -8.38 17.62 -5.70
N LYS A 76 -8.11 18.93 -5.84
CA LYS A 76 -9.03 19.87 -6.48
C LYS A 76 -9.31 19.50 -7.93
N ILE A 77 -8.26 19.20 -8.70
CA ILE A 77 -8.38 18.79 -10.10
C ILE A 77 -9.20 17.51 -10.20
N ALA A 78 -8.88 16.49 -9.38
CA ALA A 78 -9.62 15.23 -9.36
C ALA A 78 -11.12 15.47 -9.14
N ALA A 79 -11.48 16.22 -8.09
CA ALA A 79 -12.87 16.52 -7.76
C ALA A 79 -13.63 17.25 -8.88
N ILE A 80 -12.99 18.24 -9.52
CA ILE A 80 -13.60 18.98 -10.64
C ILE A 80 -13.74 18.10 -11.88
N SER A 81 -12.76 17.23 -12.15
CA SER A 81 -12.75 16.40 -13.36
C SER A 81 -13.71 15.21 -13.33
N THR A 82 -14.14 14.78 -12.14
CA THR A 82 -15.04 13.63 -11.95
C THR A 82 -16.47 14.01 -11.55
N ALA A 83 -16.76 15.31 -11.40
CA ALA A 83 -18.11 15.82 -11.14
C ALA A 83 -18.93 15.85 -12.44
#